data_AF-A0A2J8V6R4-F1
#
_entry.id   AF-A0A2J8V6R4-F1
#
_cell.length_a   1.000
_cell.length_b   1.000
_cell.length_c   1.000
_cell.angle_alpha   90.00
_cell.angle_beta   90.00
_cell.angle_gamma   90.00
#
_symmetry.space_group_name_H-M   'P 1'
#
loop_
_entity.id
_entity.type
_entity.pdbx_description
1 polymer ?
#
loop_
_entity_poly.entity_id
_entity_poly.type
_entity_poly.pdbx_seq_one_letter_code
_entity_poly.pdbx_strand_id
1 'polypeptide(L)'
;MHPPKTPSGALHRKGKMAVWPFSRLWKVSDPILFQMTLVAALLPAVLGNCDPPPTLSFAAPVDITLTETRFKTGTTLKYTCRPGYMRSHSTQTLTCNSDGKWVYNTFCILDTGFHHIG
;
A
#
# COMPACT_ATOMS: atom_id res chain seq x y z
N MET A 1 84.43 -36.91 -8.46
CA MET A 1 83.35 -36.06 -8.98
C MET A 1 82.25 -36.95 -9.55
N HIS A 2 81.00 -36.52 -9.33
CA HIS A 2 79.71 -37.03 -9.80
C HIS A 2 79.01 -38.15 -8.99
N PRO A 3 77.69 -37.99 -8.74
CA PRO A 3 76.91 -38.66 -7.69
C PRO A 3 76.00 -39.77 -8.27
N PRO A 4 75.26 -40.51 -7.41
CA PRO A 4 74.46 -41.67 -7.82
C PRO A 4 73.01 -41.34 -8.26
N LYS A 5 72.42 -42.38 -8.86
CA LYS A 5 71.07 -42.58 -9.42
C LYS A 5 69.89 -41.97 -8.62
N THR A 6 68.88 -41.44 -9.32
CA THR A 6 67.49 -41.27 -8.81
C THR A 6 66.44 -41.45 -9.93
N PRO A 7 65.17 -41.77 -9.57
CA PRO A 7 64.21 -42.51 -10.38
C PRO A 7 63.06 -41.65 -10.97
N SER A 8 62.18 -42.35 -11.69
CA SER A 8 60.91 -41.93 -12.30
C SER A 8 60.05 -40.99 -11.43
N GLY A 9 59.56 -39.91 -12.04
CA GLY A 9 58.56 -39.02 -11.46
C GLY A 9 57.90 -38.15 -12.53
N ALA A 10 56.72 -38.57 -13.00
CA ALA A 10 55.83 -37.73 -13.78
C ALA A 10 55.36 -36.54 -12.92
N LEU A 11 55.49 -35.31 -13.43
CA LEU A 11 54.82 -34.17 -12.81
C LEU A 11 54.18 -33.29 -13.90
N HIS A 12 52.91 -33.62 -14.12
CA HIS A 12 51.93 -32.91 -14.90
C HIS A 12 51.96 -31.40 -14.55
N ARG A 13 52.40 -30.57 -15.50
CA ARG A 13 52.36 -29.11 -15.40
C ARG A 13 50.91 -28.64 -15.35
N LYS A 14 50.33 -28.58 -14.15
CA LYS A 14 49.02 -27.95 -13.90
C LYS A 14 49.18 -26.46 -14.18
N GLY A 15 48.69 -26.02 -15.34
CA GLY A 15 48.45 -24.60 -15.60
C GLY A 15 47.60 -24.04 -14.46
N LYS A 16 48.20 -23.15 -13.66
CA LYS A 16 47.47 -22.36 -12.67
C LYS A 16 46.48 -21.49 -13.45
N MET A 17 45.21 -21.69 -13.18
CA MET A 17 44.13 -20.85 -13.70
C MET A 17 44.44 -19.41 -13.32
N ALA A 18 44.63 -18.56 -14.31
CA ALA A 18 44.53 -17.13 -14.12
C ALA A 18 43.12 -16.87 -13.58
N VAL A 19 43.07 -16.29 -12.39
CA VAL A 19 41.85 -15.85 -11.73
C VAL A 19 41.09 -14.98 -12.72
N TRP A 20 39.99 -15.52 -13.27
CA TRP A 20 39.07 -14.76 -14.08
C TRP A 20 38.61 -13.52 -13.28
N PRO A 21 38.45 -12.34 -13.92
CA PRO A 21 38.05 -11.10 -13.24
C PRO A 21 36.57 -11.10 -12.81
N PHE A 22 35.92 -12.25 -12.78
CA PHE A 22 34.49 -12.40 -12.51
C PHE A 22 34.07 -12.02 -11.10
N SER A 23 35.04 -11.92 -10.17
CA SER A 23 34.78 -11.54 -8.79
C SER A 23 34.36 -10.07 -8.61
N ARG A 24 34.50 -9.22 -9.65
CA ARG A 24 34.14 -7.80 -9.59
C ARG A 24 32.72 -7.46 -10.06
N LEU A 25 31.86 -8.44 -10.32
CA LEU A 25 30.46 -8.17 -10.67
C LEU A 25 29.43 -8.73 -9.69
N TRP A 26 29.81 -9.67 -8.80
CA TRP A 26 28.90 -10.20 -7.76
C TRP A 26 29.01 -9.51 -6.40
N LYS A 27 29.93 -8.56 -6.24
CA LYS A 27 30.11 -7.81 -4.99
C LYS A 27 29.27 -6.53 -4.93
N VAL A 28 28.36 -6.37 -5.89
CA VAL A 28 27.41 -5.28 -6.01
C VAL A 28 26.01 -5.89 -6.14
N SER A 29 25.70 -6.87 -5.28
CA SER A 29 24.35 -6.88 -4.72
C SER A 29 24.28 -5.65 -3.83
N ASP A 30 24.16 -4.48 -4.46
CA ASP A 30 24.19 -3.19 -3.79
C ASP A 30 23.18 -3.29 -2.66
N PRO A 31 23.61 -3.24 -1.39
CA PRO A 31 22.69 -3.22 -0.26
C PRO A 31 21.68 -2.10 -0.49
N ILE A 32 22.12 -1.02 -1.12
CA ILE A 32 21.31 0.11 -1.57
C ILE A 32 20.24 -0.32 -2.57
N LEU A 33 20.56 -1.09 -3.62
CA LEU A 33 19.57 -1.56 -4.59
C LEU A 33 18.56 -2.50 -3.92
N PHE A 34 19.03 -3.39 -3.04
CA PHE A 34 18.16 -4.31 -2.30
C PHE A 34 17.27 -3.57 -1.30
N GLN A 35 17.80 -2.54 -0.63
CA GLN A 35 17.07 -1.64 0.26
C GLN A 35 16.06 -0.78 -0.51
N MET A 36 16.42 -0.24 -1.67
CA MET A 36 15.52 0.51 -2.55
C MET A 36 14.39 -0.37 -3.07
N THR A 37 14.68 -1.61 -3.43
CA THR A 37 13.68 -2.60 -3.85
C THR A 37 12.78 -2.99 -2.69
N LEU A 38 13.32 -3.17 -1.48
CA LEU A 38 12.55 -3.47 -0.27
C LEU A 38 11.61 -2.30 0.10
N VAL A 39 12.11 -1.06 0.07
CA VAL A 39 11.30 0.14 0.33
C VAL A 39 10.20 0.30 -0.72
N ALA A 40 10.52 0.14 -2.02
CA ALA A 40 9.54 0.15 -3.10
C ALA A 40 8.50 -0.96 -3.00
N ALA A 41 8.88 -2.14 -2.51
CA ALA A 41 7.98 -3.27 -2.28
C ALA A 41 7.13 -3.15 -1.01
N LEU A 42 7.56 -2.36 -0.03
CA LEU A 42 6.80 -2.06 1.21
C LEU A 42 5.86 -0.85 1.06
N LEU A 43 6.15 0.06 0.12
CA LEU A 43 5.30 1.21 -0.23
C LEU A 43 3.89 0.89 -0.79
N PRO A 44 3.56 -0.27 -1.40
CA PRO A 44 2.25 -0.45 -2.05
C PRO A 44 1.06 -0.62 -1.09
N ALA A 45 1.28 -0.68 0.23
CA ALA A 45 0.19 -0.96 1.19
C ALA A 45 -0.64 0.27 1.61
N VAL A 46 -0.37 1.49 1.09
CA VAL A 46 -1.02 2.75 1.54
C VAL A 46 -1.54 3.58 0.36
N LEU A 47 -2.24 2.96 -0.59
CA LEU A 47 -2.88 3.72 -1.69
C LEU A 47 -4.28 4.28 -1.35
N GLY A 48 -4.79 4.01 -0.14
CA GLY A 48 -5.99 4.66 0.38
C GLY A 48 -5.60 5.77 1.36
N ASN A 49 -6.00 7.00 1.06
CA ASN A 49 -5.69 8.17 1.88
C ASN A 49 -6.69 8.36 3.03
N CYS A 50 -7.93 7.90 2.88
CA CYS A 50 -8.94 8.02 3.94
C CYS A 50 -9.01 6.76 4.79
N ASP A 51 -9.06 6.97 6.10
CA ASP A 51 -9.45 5.97 7.09
C ASP A 51 -10.96 5.65 6.97
N PRO A 52 -11.49 4.65 7.71
CA PRO A 52 -12.91 4.34 7.70
C PRO A 52 -13.78 5.57 8.01
N PRO A 53 -14.94 5.70 7.35
CA PRO A 53 -15.79 6.86 7.54
C PRO A 53 -16.29 6.95 8.99
N PRO A 54 -16.43 8.18 9.53
CA PRO A 54 -16.90 8.36 10.89
C PRO A 54 -18.35 7.89 11.04
N THR A 55 -18.70 7.47 12.26
CA THR A 55 -20.10 7.16 12.59
C THR A 55 -20.86 8.47 12.77
N LEU A 56 -21.95 8.64 12.02
CA LEU A 56 -22.82 9.81 12.11
C LEU A 56 -24.05 9.52 12.97
N SER A 57 -24.44 10.46 13.83
CA SER A 57 -25.61 10.35 14.71
C SER A 57 -26.94 10.56 13.98
N PHE A 58 -26.91 11.24 12.83
CA PHE A 58 -28.09 11.55 12.01
C PHE A 58 -28.22 10.65 10.78
N ALA A 59 -27.19 9.87 10.44
CA ALA A 59 -27.16 9.05 9.24
C ALA A 59 -26.41 7.74 9.42
N ALA A 60 -26.73 6.76 8.58
CA ALA A 60 -26.07 5.46 8.52
C ALA A 60 -25.63 5.17 7.07
N PRO A 61 -24.52 4.46 6.85
CA PRO A 61 -24.12 4.05 5.50
C PRO A 61 -25.19 3.12 4.91
N VAL A 62 -25.49 3.29 3.62
CA VAL A 62 -26.42 2.42 2.88
C VAL A 62 -25.77 1.05 2.67
N ASP A 63 -24.47 1.05 2.40
CA ASP A 63 -23.68 -0.17 2.30
C ASP A 63 -23.23 -0.58 3.70
N ILE A 64 -23.82 -1.66 4.22
CA ILE A 64 -23.49 -2.22 5.53
C ILE A 64 -22.19 -3.02 5.52
N THR A 65 -21.59 -3.26 4.34
CA THR A 65 -20.40 -4.09 4.17
C THR A 65 -19.12 -3.29 3.96
N LEU A 66 -19.01 -2.11 4.59
CA LEU A 66 -17.77 -1.33 4.65
C LEU A 66 -16.70 -2.07 5.48
N THR A 67 -16.13 -3.12 4.89
CA THR A 67 -15.03 -3.93 5.44
C THR A 67 -13.67 -3.32 5.09
N GLU A 68 -13.65 -2.38 4.15
CA GLU A 68 -12.43 -1.69 3.76
C GLU A 68 -11.92 -0.80 4.89
N THR A 69 -10.64 -0.97 5.21
CA THR A 69 -9.92 -0.16 6.21
C THR A 69 -9.28 1.08 5.60
N ARG A 70 -9.24 1.19 4.26
CA ARG A 70 -8.59 2.26 3.51
C ARG A 70 -9.39 2.58 2.26
N PHE A 71 -9.76 3.85 2.09
CA PHE A 71 -10.50 4.34 0.93
C PHE A 71 -9.64 5.27 0.08
N LYS A 72 -9.76 5.14 -1.25
CA LYS A 72 -9.06 6.01 -2.21
C LYS A 72 -9.66 7.42 -2.21
N THR A 73 -8.83 8.41 -2.52
CA THR A 73 -9.31 9.78 -2.77
C THR A 73 -10.32 9.79 -3.91
N GLY A 74 -11.41 10.54 -3.74
CA GLY A 74 -12.55 10.59 -4.66
C GLY A 74 -13.62 9.54 -4.39
N THR A 75 -13.38 8.55 -3.52
CA THR A 75 -14.42 7.58 -3.14
C THR A 75 -15.59 8.31 -2.50
N THR A 76 -16.80 7.99 -2.98
CA THR A 76 -18.05 8.57 -2.49
C THR A 76 -18.94 7.47 -1.95
N LEU A 77 -19.30 7.56 -0.68
CA LEU A 77 -20.13 6.61 0.03
C LEU A 77 -21.55 7.17 0.19
N LYS A 78 -22.56 6.34 -0.04
CA LYS A 78 -23.97 6.70 0.14
C LYS A 78 -24.43 6.44 1.56
N TYR A 79 -25.19 7.38 2.09
CA TYR A 79 -25.77 7.34 3.42
C TYR A 79 -27.28 7.52 3.35
N THR A 80 -27.96 7.05 4.38
CA THR A 80 -29.39 7.26 4.61
C THR A 80 -29.60 7.92 5.96
N CYS A 81 -30.68 8.69 6.10
CA CYS A 81 -31.02 9.33 7.38
C CYS A 81 -31.51 8.27 8.38
N ARG A 82 -31.13 8.45 9.65
CA ARG A 82 -31.65 7.64 10.73
C ARG A 82 -33.10 8.05 11.06
N PRO A 83 -33.87 7.18 11.73
CA PRO A 83 -35.22 7.54 12.20
C PRO A 83 -35.21 8.84 13.02
N GLY A 84 -36.20 9.70 12.79
CA GLY A 84 -36.28 11.05 13.39
C GLY A 84 -35.53 12.13 12.61
N TYR A 85 -34.87 11.78 11.50
CA TYR A 85 -34.25 12.72 10.58
C TYR A 85 -34.79 12.49 9.16
N MET A 86 -34.94 13.58 8.42
CA MET A 86 -35.36 13.58 7.02
C MET A 86 -34.29 14.16 6.11
N ARG A 87 -34.33 13.74 4.84
CA ARG A 87 -33.39 14.19 3.82
C ARG A 87 -33.61 15.69 3.54
N SER A 88 -32.53 16.45 3.60
CA SER A 88 -32.49 17.84 3.14
C SER A 88 -32.31 17.95 1.62
N HIS A 89 -32.19 19.17 1.09
CA HIS A 89 -31.92 19.39 -0.34
C HIS A 89 -30.54 18.87 -0.81
N SER A 90 -29.62 18.52 0.10
CA SER A 90 -28.29 18.02 -0.26
C SER A 90 -28.25 16.52 -0.58
N THR A 91 -27.16 16.08 -1.22
CA THR A 91 -26.88 14.67 -1.49
C THR A 91 -26.41 13.97 -0.21
N GLN A 92 -26.95 12.78 0.04
CA GLN A 92 -26.64 12.00 1.24
C GLN A 92 -25.36 11.19 1.03
N THR A 93 -24.24 11.90 0.86
CA THR A 93 -22.97 11.30 0.45
C THR A 93 -21.80 11.85 1.24
N LEU A 94 -20.85 10.98 1.57
CA LEU A 94 -19.54 11.32 2.12
C LEU A 94 -18.49 11.08 1.05
N THR A 95 -17.64 12.07 0.78
CA THR A 95 -16.57 11.95 -0.21
C THR A 95 -15.20 12.03 0.46
N CYS A 96 -14.30 11.12 0.10
CA CYS A 96 -12.92 11.15 0.56
C CYS A 96 -12.13 12.20 -0.20
N ASN A 97 -11.62 13.23 0.49
CA ASN A 97 -10.81 14.28 -0.12
C ASN A 97 -9.35 13.87 -0.31
N SER A 98 -8.56 14.70 -1.02
CA SER A 98 -7.10 14.53 -1.16
C SER A 98 -6.35 14.59 0.16
N ASP A 99 -6.90 15.28 1.17
CA ASP A 99 -6.31 15.38 2.52
C ASP A 99 -6.52 14.11 3.38
N GLY A 100 -7.13 13.05 2.82
CA GLY A 100 -7.45 11.84 3.59
C GLY A 100 -8.61 12.02 4.57
N LYS A 101 -9.42 13.08 4.40
CA LYS A 101 -10.59 13.38 5.25
C LYS A 101 -11.89 13.16 4.50
N TRP A 102 -12.91 12.72 5.23
CA TRP A 102 -14.28 12.64 4.72
C TRP A 102 -14.95 14.01 4.76
N VAL A 103 -15.43 14.47 3.61
CA VAL A 103 -16.17 15.73 3.46
C VAL A 103 -17.62 15.45 3.09
N TYR A 104 -18.53 16.22 3.69
CA TYR A 104 -19.96 16.15 3.44
C TYR A 104 -20.66 17.46 3.84
N ASN A 105 -21.80 17.73 3.22
CA ASN A 105 -22.71 18.79 3.64
C ASN A 105 -23.78 18.21 4.58
N THR A 106 -24.42 19.03 5.40
CA THR A 106 -25.56 18.57 6.21
C THR A 106 -26.69 18.09 5.30
N PHE A 107 -26.86 16.77 5.20
CA PHE A 107 -27.85 16.16 4.29
C PHE A 107 -29.06 15.56 5.02
N CYS A 108 -29.00 15.43 6.34
CA CYS A 108 -30.14 15.03 7.18
C CYS A 108 -30.43 16.13 8.21
N ILE A 109 -31.70 16.48 8.34
CA ILE A 109 -32.20 17.45 9.33
C ILE A 109 -33.27 16.78 10.19
N LEU A 110 -33.46 17.28 11.41
CA LEU A 110 -34.48 16.74 12.31
C LEU A 110 -35.86 16.82 11.64
N ASP A 111 -36.60 15.72 11.71
CA ASP A 111 -37.98 15.68 11.28
C ASP A 111 -38.86 16.42 12.30
N THR A 112 -39.15 17.68 12.00
CA THR A 112 -40.05 18.52 12.81
C THR A 112 -41.51 18.37 12.39
N GLY A 113 -41.85 17.43 11.48
CA GLY A 113 -43.22 17.16 11.04
C GLY A 113 -43.82 18.21 10.10
N PHE A 114 -43.07 19.26 9.74
CA PHE A 114 -43.57 20.34 8.88
C PHE A 114 -43.61 20.00 7.38
N HIS A 115 -43.08 18.85 6.96
CA HIS A 115 -43.03 18.47 5.55
C HIS A 115 -44.31 17.78 5.05
N HIS A 116 -45.35 17.66 5.89
CA HIS A 116 -46.62 16.99 5.58
C HIS A 116 -47.78 17.92 5.18
N ILE A 117 -47.53 19.22 4.98
CA ILE A 117 -48.53 20.17 4.46
C ILE A 117 -48.13 20.56 3.04
N GLY A 118 -48.62 19.80 2.07
CA GLY A 118 -48.52 20.05 0.64
C GLY A 118 -49.73 19.48 -0.06
#